data_AF-A0A561VMW2-F1
#
_entry.id   AF-A0A561VMW2-F1
#
_cell.length_a   1.000
_cell.length_b   1.000
_cell.length_c   1.000
_cell.angle_alpha   90.00
_cell.angle_beta   90.00
_cell.angle_gamma   90.00
#
_symmetry.space_group_name_H-M   'P 1'
#
loop_
_entity.id
_entity.type
_entity.pdbx_description
1 polymer ?
#
loop_
_entity_poly.entity_id
_entity_poly.type
_entity_poly.pdbx_seq_one_letter_code
_entity_poly.pdbx_strand_id
1 'polypeptide(L)'
;MNAGPAPGAARRRPSAPHPDEQTVVGGPHPDERTAAGDARPGARTAAGNPRSDERAAAGGPHPDERTAAGDARPDERTAAGESRPDERTAGREPDAAPGRAPHAGPRPALPVAWRLPVLAGAALALLGGLYAALLLLGTPVPVPAAPVEEVHGPVMVFGFVGTLIALERAVALGRRWALIGPFCSAAGALHLLAAGPALPGKLLVTAGAVVLLGVYRAIWRRQPSVALLAQAAGAFGWYAAALLWTAGFAVAEVVPWMTVFVVATIAGERLELAHVALFSAYAERLFLSALAALVAGAATATVWPRTGTFLYGLSLLAVTAWLAVFDVARRTVRATALPRYVAAGLLAGYAWLALAGLLWAGAGPVTDGARYDATLHAVFLGFVLSMIFVHAPVILPAVLRRPLPYHRVLYLPLALLHLTLLARIAAGDAAGLESVWRWSGTGNVASVLLFLACAVTLSATAARHPSQPKARSAS
;
A
#
# COMPACT_ATOMS: atom_id res chain seq x y z
N MET A 1 45.00 62.42 -8.05
CA MET A 1 45.63 63.63 -7.47
C MET A 1 45.11 63.80 -6.05
N ASN A 2 46.04 64.01 -5.11
CA ASN A 2 45.91 64.31 -3.67
C ASN A 2 45.24 63.27 -2.76
N ALA A 3 45.68 62.99 -1.53
CA ALA A 3 46.94 62.98 -0.76
C ALA A 3 46.49 62.60 0.68
N GLY A 4 47.23 61.73 1.41
CA GLY A 4 46.84 61.11 2.71
C GLY A 4 46.84 62.04 3.94
N PRO A 5 47.03 61.58 5.21
CA PRO A 5 47.51 60.26 5.67
C PRO A 5 46.79 59.64 6.92
N ALA A 6 47.31 58.48 7.37
CA ALA A 6 46.92 57.59 8.50
C ALA A 6 47.38 58.12 9.90
N PRO A 7 47.49 57.36 11.04
CA PRO A 7 47.12 55.95 11.39
C PRO A 7 46.57 55.66 12.82
N GLY A 8 46.10 54.43 13.04
CA GLY A 8 46.49 53.50 14.14
C GLY A 8 46.09 53.75 15.61
N ALA A 9 45.32 52.83 16.19
CA ALA A 9 45.35 52.55 17.64
C ALA A 9 45.05 51.06 17.93
N ALA A 10 45.80 50.52 18.89
CA ALA A 10 45.93 49.10 19.19
C ALA A 10 45.39 48.74 20.58
N ARG A 11 45.01 47.46 20.74
CA ARG A 11 45.01 46.62 21.96
C ARG A 11 44.05 46.99 23.12
N ARG A 12 43.21 46.02 23.52
CA ARG A 12 43.33 45.24 24.79
C ARG A 12 42.09 44.34 25.04
N ARG A 13 42.32 43.03 25.13
CA ARG A 13 41.69 42.08 26.09
C ARG A 13 42.79 41.75 27.13
N PRO A 14 42.57 41.09 28.29
CA PRO A 14 41.43 40.24 28.69
C PRO A 14 40.98 40.43 30.16
N SER A 15 39.94 39.70 30.61
CA SER A 15 39.84 39.04 31.93
C SER A 15 38.48 38.33 32.08
N ALA A 16 38.49 37.05 32.43
CA ALA A 16 37.35 36.26 32.86
C ALA A 16 37.57 35.84 34.32
N PRO A 17 36.51 35.54 35.09
CA PRO A 17 36.61 34.63 36.21
C PRO A 17 35.65 33.44 36.09
N HIS A 18 36.04 32.35 36.76
CA HIS A 18 35.34 31.08 36.97
C HIS A 18 35.57 30.74 38.47
N PRO A 19 35.01 29.63 39.00
CA PRO A 19 33.65 29.33 39.48
C PRO A 19 33.50 29.53 41.01
N ASP A 20 32.31 29.31 41.58
CA ASP A 20 32.16 28.95 42.99
C ASP A 20 31.16 27.80 43.20
N GLU A 21 31.56 26.90 44.09
CA GLU A 21 30.96 25.66 44.55
C GLU A 21 30.89 25.76 46.09
N GLN A 22 29.78 25.37 46.74
CA GLN A 22 29.73 25.07 48.19
C GLN A 22 28.42 24.29 48.53
N THR A 23 28.45 22.95 48.66
CA THR A 23 28.46 22.09 49.90
C THR A 23 27.39 22.41 50.98
N VAL A 24 26.34 21.58 51.21
CA VAL A 24 26.14 20.32 52.01
C VAL A 24 25.76 20.53 53.49
N VAL A 25 24.90 19.60 53.99
CA VAL A 25 24.58 19.10 55.38
C VAL A 25 23.07 19.27 55.70
N GLY A 26 22.26 18.31 56.17
CA GLY A 26 22.40 16.88 56.52
C GLY A 26 21.18 16.38 57.36
N GLY A 27 20.63 15.19 57.04
CA GLY A 27 19.85 14.21 57.87
C GLY A 27 18.54 14.60 58.60
N PRO A 28 17.74 13.65 59.17
CA PRO A 28 17.84 12.17 59.16
C PRO A 28 16.53 11.41 58.79
N HIS A 29 16.68 10.08 58.65
CA HIS A 29 15.64 9.02 58.54
C HIS A 29 14.82 8.87 59.85
N PRO A 30 13.67 8.15 59.83
CA PRO A 30 13.70 6.80 60.43
C PRO A 30 12.89 5.72 59.66
N ASP A 31 13.31 4.48 59.92
CA ASP A 31 12.83 3.18 59.41
C ASP A 31 11.49 2.72 60.03
N GLU A 32 10.85 1.71 59.42
CA GLU A 32 10.63 0.34 59.96
C GLU A 32 9.75 -0.50 59.00
N ARG A 33 10.26 -1.64 58.46
CA ARG A 33 10.12 -3.06 58.94
C ARG A 33 8.66 -3.56 58.91
N THR A 34 8.25 -4.79 58.53
CA THR A 34 8.81 -6.10 58.16
C THR A 34 7.61 -7.00 57.86
N ALA A 35 7.70 -8.00 56.96
CA ALA A 35 7.26 -9.39 57.22
C ALA A 35 7.32 -10.26 55.96
N ALA A 36 8.07 -11.35 56.09
CA ALA A 36 8.08 -12.52 55.22
C ALA A 36 6.88 -13.45 55.51
N GLY A 37 6.60 -14.39 54.61
CA GLY A 37 5.67 -15.50 54.87
C GLY A 37 5.58 -16.48 53.71
N ASP A 38 6.32 -17.59 53.82
CA ASP A 38 6.30 -18.80 53.00
C ASP A 38 4.93 -19.48 52.88
N ALA A 39 4.70 -20.23 51.79
CA ALA A 39 4.25 -21.64 51.82
C ALA A 39 4.01 -22.25 50.41
N ARG A 40 4.86 -23.22 50.04
CA ARG A 40 4.50 -24.49 49.35
C ARG A 40 4.71 -25.63 50.38
N PRO A 41 4.43 -26.94 50.14
CA PRO A 41 3.64 -27.63 49.11
C PRO A 41 2.63 -28.68 49.69
N GLY A 42 1.80 -29.30 48.85
CA GLY A 42 1.00 -30.47 49.22
C GLY A 42 0.67 -31.37 48.03
N ALA A 43 1.36 -32.50 47.94
CA ALA A 43 1.18 -33.56 46.94
C ALA A 43 0.09 -34.58 47.36
N ARG A 44 -0.49 -35.27 46.36
CA ARG A 44 -1.00 -36.67 46.35
C ARG A 44 -1.53 -36.97 44.94
N THR A 45 -0.77 -37.62 44.06
CA THR A 45 -0.65 -39.08 43.80
C THR A 45 -1.91 -39.75 43.22
N ALA A 46 -1.84 -40.18 41.96
CA ALA A 46 -2.30 -41.47 41.40
C ALA A 46 -2.16 -41.37 39.86
N ALA A 47 -1.10 -41.90 39.22
CA ALA A 47 -0.94 -43.29 38.79
C ALA A 47 -1.99 -43.72 37.74
N GLY A 48 -1.54 -43.98 36.50
CA GLY A 48 -2.33 -44.74 35.52
C GLY A 48 -2.13 -44.34 34.04
N ASN A 49 -1.08 -44.87 33.41
CA ASN A 49 -1.08 -45.28 32.00
C ASN A 49 -0.52 -46.73 32.02
N PRO A 50 -0.92 -47.71 31.18
CA PRO A 50 -0.92 -47.59 29.71
C PRO A 50 -1.97 -48.45 28.95
N ARG A 51 -1.84 -48.43 27.61
CA ARG A 51 -2.28 -49.40 26.56
C ARG A 51 -3.33 -48.83 25.60
N SER A 52 -3.02 -48.58 24.33
CA SER A 52 -2.70 -49.50 23.21
C SER A 52 -3.87 -50.40 22.83
N ASP A 53 -4.50 -50.10 21.69
CA ASP A 53 -5.17 -51.11 20.86
C ASP A 53 -4.98 -50.76 19.39
N GLU A 54 -4.16 -51.59 18.74
CA GLU A 54 -4.23 -51.90 17.32
C GLU A 54 -5.45 -52.80 17.06
N ARG A 55 -6.11 -52.60 15.91
CA ARG A 55 -6.56 -53.65 14.95
C ARG A 55 -7.29 -52.93 13.81
N ALA A 56 -6.75 -52.89 12.58
CA ALA A 56 -6.51 -53.96 11.61
C ALA A 56 -7.76 -54.31 10.76
N ALA A 57 -7.69 -53.98 9.46
CA ALA A 57 -8.10 -54.76 8.28
C ALA A 57 -8.05 -53.80 7.06
N ALA A 58 -7.08 -53.87 6.14
CA ALA A 58 -6.90 -54.90 5.08
C ALA A 58 -8.19 -55.08 4.24
N GLY A 59 -8.22 -55.00 2.92
CA GLY A 59 -7.23 -54.84 1.86
C GLY A 59 -7.96 -54.61 0.53
N GLY A 60 -7.22 -54.28 -0.54
CA GLY A 60 -7.77 -54.14 -1.91
C GLY A 60 -8.32 -55.44 -2.51
N PRO A 61 -8.68 -55.51 -3.81
CA PRO A 61 -7.75 -55.14 -4.89
C PRO A 61 -8.37 -54.47 -6.14
N HIS A 62 -7.48 -53.93 -6.98
CA HIS A 62 -7.64 -53.63 -8.42
C HIS A 62 -7.53 -54.94 -9.22
N PRO A 63 -8.21 -55.10 -10.38
CA PRO A 63 -7.50 -55.07 -11.70
C PRO A 63 -8.38 -54.48 -12.84
N ASP A 64 -7.87 -53.61 -13.72
CA ASP A 64 -7.19 -53.81 -15.02
C ASP A 64 -8.09 -54.05 -16.27
N GLU A 65 -7.82 -53.20 -17.27
CA GLU A 65 -7.90 -53.30 -18.74
C GLU A 65 -8.85 -54.30 -19.44
N ARG A 66 -9.62 -53.81 -20.43
CA ARG A 66 -9.45 -54.09 -21.89
C ARG A 66 -10.65 -53.69 -22.77
N THR A 67 -10.34 -52.97 -23.85
CA THR A 67 -10.84 -53.02 -25.25
C THR A 67 -12.30 -53.44 -25.59
N ALA A 68 -13.00 -52.57 -26.33
CA ALA A 68 -13.79 -52.82 -27.57
C ALA A 68 -14.48 -51.50 -27.99
N ALA A 69 -14.13 -50.87 -29.12
CA ALA A 69 -14.67 -51.09 -30.47
C ALA A 69 -16.19 -50.76 -30.60
N GLY A 70 -16.52 -49.80 -31.44
CA GLY A 70 -17.91 -49.45 -31.79
C GLY A 70 -18.04 -48.13 -32.56
N ASP A 71 -17.77 -48.17 -33.86
CA ASP A 71 -18.17 -47.18 -34.86
C ASP A 71 -19.68 -46.90 -34.83
N ALA A 72 -20.07 -45.64 -35.11
CA ALA A 72 -21.10 -45.29 -36.11
C ALA A 72 -21.54 -43.81 -36.01
N ARG A 73 -21.21 -43.05 -37.06
CA ARG A 73 -21.96 -41.94 -37.66
C ARG A 73 -21.89 -42.17 -39.18
N PRO A 74 -22.64 -41.45 -40.02
CA PRO A 74 -23.98 -40.86 -39.91
C PRO A 74 -24.88 -41.36 -41.06
N ASP A 75 -26.16 -40.95 -41.12
CA ASP A 75 -26.91 -40.98 -42.38
C ASP A 75 -27.77 -39.73 -42.57
N GLU A 76 -27.64 -39.18 -43.78
CA GLU A 76 -28.37 -38.07 -44.38
C GLU A 76 -29.77 -38.52 -44.86
N ARG A 77 -30.73 -37.58 -45.00
CA ARG A 77 -31.26 -37.15 -46.32
C ARG A 77 -32.57 -36.35 -46.25
N THR A 78 -32.51 -35.19 -46.92
CA THR A 78 -33.49 -34.58 -47.86
C THR A 78 -34.91 -34.22 -47.43
N ALA A 79 -35.26 -32.93 -47.59
CA ALA A 79 -36.26 -32.51 -48.58
C ALA A 79 -36.20 -30.99 -48.84
N ALA A 80 -36.04 -30.62 -50.10
CA ALA A 80 -36.23 -29.29 -50.65
C ALA A 80 -37.70 -29.08 -51.05
N GLY A 81 -38.16 -27.83 -51.13
CA GLY A 81 -39.48 -27.50 -51.68
C GLY A 81 -39.77 -26.00 -51.59
N GLU A 82 -39.49 -25.29 -52.68
CA GLU A 82 -39.90 -23.90 -52.93
C GLU A 82 -41.43 -23.77 -53.12
N SER A 83 -42.02 -22.65 -52.70
CA SER A 83 -43.17 -22.02 -53.39
C SER A 83 -43.50 -20.62 -52.83
N ARG A 84 -43.32 -19.63 -53.69
CA ARG A 84 -44.10 -18.37 -53.81
C ARG A 84 -44.84 -18.46 -55.16
N PRO A 85 -45.93 -17.71 -55.47
CA PRO A 85 -46.22 -16.32 -55.05
C PRO A 85 -47.72 -16.02 -54.74
N ASP A 86 -48.03 -14.80 -54.25
CA ASP A 86 -49.00 -13.89 -54.89
C ASP A 86 -49.23 -12.58 -54.09
N GLU A 87 -49.64 -11.56 -54.85
CA GLU A 87 -49.68 -10.12 -54.60
C GLU A 87 -51.03 -9.60 -54.04
N ARG A 88 -50.96 -8.48 -53.29
CA ARG A 88 -52.01 -7.44 -53.01
C ARG A 88 -53.18 -7.88 -52.09
N THR A 89 -53.63 -7.12 -51.09
CA THR A 89 -53.97 -5.69 -51.04
C THR A 89 -54.22 -5.22 -49.58
N ALA A 90 -53.99 -3.93 -49.31
CA ALA A 90 -54.66 -3.06 -48.33
C ALA A 90 -54.45 -3.24 -46.80
N GLY A 91 -53.68 -2.30 -46.24
CA GLY A 91 -54.24 -1.31 -45.31
C GLY A 91 -54.40 -1.70 -43.84
N ARG A 92 -53.32 -1.59 -43.06
CA ARG A 92 -53.39 -1.17 -41.64
C ARG A 92 -51.99 -0.79 -41.15
N GLU A 93 -51.76 0.48 -40.83
CA GLU A 93 -50.61 0.90 -40.02
C GLU A 93 -50.76 0.32 -38.60
N PRO A 94 -49.68 -0.23 -38.02
CA PRO A 94 -49.54 -0.33 -36.59
C PRO A 94 -48.32 0.50 -36.11
N ASP A 95 -48.65 1.46 -35.27
CA ASP A 95 -47.89 2.02 -34.15
C ASP A 95 -46.36 2.16 -34.23
N ALA A 96 -45.95 3.41 -34.00
CA ALA A 96 -44.60 3.85 -33.72
C ALA A 96 -43.90 2.93 -32.71
N ALA A 97 -42.82 2.29 -33.16
CA ALA A 97 -41.87 1.63 -32.27
C ALA A 97 -41.29 2.66 -31.28
N PRO A 98 -41.24 2.36 -29.96
CA PRO A 98 -40.62 3.26 -29.01
C PRO A 98 -39.14 3.39 -29.37
N GLY A 99 -38.71 4.64 -29.56
CA GLY A 99 -37.35 5.02 -29.92
C GLY A 99 -36.34 4.27 -29.06
N ARG A 100 -35.54 3.43 -29.72
CA ARG A 100 -34.36 2.81 -29.14
C ARG A 100 -33.49 3.96 -28.64
N ALA A 101 -33.44 4.13 -27.31
CA ALA A 101 -32.55 5.10 -26.69
C ALA A 101 -31.15 4.92 -27.30
N PRO A 102 -30.48 6.00 -27.73
CA PRO A 102 -29.17 5.87 -28.37
C PRO A 102 -28.27 5.09 -27.41
N HIS A 103 -27.82 3.91 -27.85
CA HIS A 103 -26.76 3.21 -27.16
C HIS A 103 -25.60 4.20 -27.04
N ALA A 104 -25.40 4.71 -25.83
CA ALA A 104 -24.28 5.59 -25.53
C ALA A 104 -23.02 4.81 -25.92
N GLY A 105 -22.44 5.16 -27.06
CA GLY A 105 -21.22 4.53 -27.56
C GLY A 105 -20.13 4.56 -26.49
N PRO A 106 -19.12 3.69 -26.59
CA PRO A 106 -18.01 3.66 -25.65
C PRO A 106 -17.46 5.08 -25.47
N ARG A 107 -17.59 5.63 -24.25
CA ARG A 107 -17.10 6.99 -23.98
C ARG A 107 -15.61 7.05 -24.31
N PRO A 108 -15.13 8.13 -24.95
CA PRO A 108 -13.73 8.22 -25.33
C PRO A 108 -12.87 8.12 -24.07
N ALA A 109 -12.00 7.10 -24.03
CA ALA A 109 -11.06 6.92 -22.94
C ALA A 109 -10.14 8.14 -22.82
N LEU A 110 -9.79 8.52 -21.59
CA LEU A 110 -8.86 9.65 -21.35
C LEU A 110 -7.56 9.44 -22.14
N PRO A 111 -7.13 10.38 -22.99
CA PRO A 111 -5.89 10.23 -23.77
C PRO A 111 -4.69 9.98 -22.86
N VAL A 112 -3.76 9.11 -23.28
CA VAL A 112 -2.55 8.82 -22.50
C VAL A 112 -1.70 10.08 -22.30
N ALA A 113 -1.65 10.97 -23.30
CA ALA A 113 -0.92 12.23 -23.24
C ALA A 113 -1.30 13.10 -22.02
N TRP A 114 -2.56 13.06 -21.58
CA TRP A 114 -3.04 13.84 -20.44
C TRP A 114 -2.65 13.23 -19.09
N ARG A 115 -2.23 11.96 -19.09
CA ARG A 115 -1.77 11.22 -17.90
C ARG A 115 -0.28 11.39 -17.66
N LEU A 116 0.50 11.69 -18.71
CA LEU A 116 1.96 11.77 -18.64
C LEU A 116 2.48 12.83 -17.68
N PRO A 117 1.96 14.08 -17.63
CA PRO A 117 2.45 15.09 -16.69
C PRO A 117 2.23 14.66 -15.23
N VAL A 118 1.09 14.02 -14.95
CA VAL A 118 0.74 13.51 -13.62
C VAL A 118 1.66 12.36 -13.22
N LEU A 119 1.95 11.43 -14.14
CA LEU A 119 2.90 10.34 -13.91
C LEU A 119 4.33 10.85 -13.70
N ALA A 120 4.75 11.86 -14.47
CA ALA A 120 6.04 12.50 -14.27
C ALA A 120 6.11 13.17 -12.90
N GLY A 121 5.04 13.85 -12.47
CA GLY A 121 4.93 14.40 -11.12
C GLY A 121 5.00 13.34 -10.02
N ALA A 122 4.35 12.19 -10.20
CA ALA A 122 4.46 11.06 -9.27
C ALA A 122 5.89 10.50 -9.21
N ALA A 123 6.58 10.37 -10.35
CA ALA A 123 7.97 9.93 -10.41
C ALA A 123 8.92 10.92 -9.74
N LEU A 124 8.71 12.23 -9.94
CA LEU A 124 9.48 13.27 -9.25
C LEU A 124 9.21 13.28 -7.74
N ALA A 125 7.96 13.07 -7.31
CA ALA A 125 7.62 12.92 -5.90
C ALA A 125 8.31 11.69 -5.29
N LEU A 126 8.36 10.56 -6.00
CA LEU A 126 9.11 9.38 -5.58
C LEU A 126 10.60 9.69 -5.41
N LEU A 127 11.24 10.27 -6.44
CA LEU A 127 12.66 10.58 -6.40
C LEU A 127 13.00 11.59 -5.30
N GLY A 128 12.19 12.64 -5.14
CA GLY A 128 12.35 13.63 -4.07
C GLY A 128 12.13 13.04 -2.68
N GLY A 129 11.15 12.14 -2.52
CA GLY A 129 10.93 11.41 -1.28
C GLY A 129 12.10 10.48 -0.92
N LEU A 130 12.65 9.76 -1.91
CA LEU A 130 13.87 8.94 -1.71
C LEU A 130 15.08 9.80 -1.36
N TYR A 131 15.21 11.00 -1.95
CA TYR A 131 16.24 11.96 -1.60
C TYR A 131 16.11 12.46 -0.16
N ALA A 132 14.89 12.82 0.26
CA ALA A 132 14.60 13.19 1.64
C ALA A 132 14.88 12.02 2.62
N ALA A 133 14.67 10.77 2.21
CA ALA A 133 15.02 9.60 3.02
C ALA A 133 16.54 9.48 3.24
N LEU A 134 17.35 9.78 2.22
CA LEU A 134 18.81 9.79 2.34
C LEU A 134 19.28 10.87 3.32
N LEU A 135 18.66 12.05 3.30
CA LEU A 135 18.91 13.11 4.28
C LEU A 135 18.54 12.66 5.70
N LEU A 136 17.36 12.04 5.87
CA LEU A 136 16.92 11.47 7.16
C LEU A 136 17.87 10.39 7.69
N LEU A 137 18.54 9.63 6.81
CA LEU A 137 19.56 8.63 7.18
C LEU A 137 20.92 9.25 7.56
N GLY A 138 21.08 10.57 7.43
CA GLY A 138 22.36 11.25 7.60
C GLY A 138 23.40 10.82 6.57
N THR A 139 22.97 10.35 5.39
CA THR A 139 23.91 10.06 4.29
C THR A 139 24.46 11.37 3.71
N PRO A 140 25.73 11.40 3.26
CA PRO A 140 26.39 12.62 2.82
C PRO A 140 25.92 13.03 1.41
N VAL A 141 24.68 13.53 1.32
CA VAL A 141 24.10 14.12 0.12
C VAL A 141 23.92 15.63 0.30
N PRO A 142 23.91 16.43 -0.78
CA PRO A 142 23.76 17.88 -0.67
C PRO A 142 22.47 18.29 0.07
N VAL A 143 22.57 19.18 1.06
CA VAL A 143 21.38 19.66 1.78
C VAL A 143 20.70 20.76 0.95
N PRO A 144 19.44 20.61 0.52
CA PRO A 144 18.72 21.64 -0.19
C PRO A 144 18.34 22.80 0.75
N ALA A 145 18.00 23.95 0.19
CA ALA A 145 17.58 25.12 0.99
C ALA A 145 16.23 24.91 1.69
N ALA A 146 15.34 24.10 1.12
CA ALA A 146 14.06 23.74 1.72
C ALA A 146 14.22 22.51 2.63
N PRO A 147 13.51 22.44 3.77
CA PRO A 147 13.58 21.31 4.70
C PRO A 147 12.78 20.11 4.17
N VAL A 148 13.33 19.40 3.19
CA VAL A 148 12.64 18.31 2.49
C VAL A 148 12.46 17.06 3.36
N GLU A 149 13.31 16.87 4.36
CA GLU A 149 13.23 15.82 5.37
C GLU A 149 11.92 15.86 6.16
N GLU A 150 11.38 17.06 6.42
CA GLU A 150 10.10 17.23 7.14
C GLU A 150 8.88 16.77 6.33
N VAL A 151 9.01 16.72 5.01
CA VAL A 151 7.92 16.34 4.09
C VAL A 151 8.11 14.97 3.46
N HIS A 152 9.14 14.21 3.83
CA HIS A 152 9.42 12.87 3.30
C HIS A 152 8.17 11.96 3.27
N GLY A 153 7.56 11.74 4.45
CA GLY A 153 6.36 10.89 4.58
C GLY A 153 5.19 11.38 3.73
N PRO A 154 4.73 12.65 3.90
CA PRO A 154 3.66 13.22 3.08
C PRO A 154 3.91 13.18 1.57
N VAL A 155 5.15 13.44 1.11
CA VAL A 155 5.51 13.38 -0.31
C VAL A 155 5.43 11.95 -0.84
N MET A 156 5.89 10.96 -0.07
CA MET A 156 5.80 9.55 -0.47
C MET A 156 4.34 9.06 -0.48
N VAL A 157 3.57 9.35 0.58
CA VAL A 157 2.21 8.83 0.73
C VAL A 157 1.22 9.56 -0.18
N PHE A 158 1.19 10.88 -0.17
CA PHE A 158 0.24 11.64 -0.97
C PHE A 158 0.79 11.92 -2.37
N GLY A 159 2.03 12.39 -2.44
CA GLY A 159 2.64 12.81 -3.71
C GLY A 159 2.92 11.68 -4.69
N PHE A 160 3.47 10.56 -4.21
CA PHE A 160 3.74 9.40 -5.05
C PHE A 160 2.55 8.44 -5.06
N VAL A 161 2.27 7.77 -3.93
CA VAL A 161 1.24 6.72 -3.86
C VAL A 161 -0.15 7.28 -4.14
N GLY A 162 -0.49 8.42 -3.52
CA GLY A 162 -1.78 9.10 -3.72
C GLY A 162 -2.03 9.52 -5.17
N THR A 163 -1.01 10.04 -5.85
CA THR A 163 -1.11 10.40 -7.26
C THR A 163 -1.37 9.18 -8.14
N LEU A 164 -0.67 8.06 -7.91
CA LEU A 164 -0.87 6.83 -8.70
C LEU A 164 -2.27 6.24 -8.49
N ILE A 165 -2.71 6.11 -7.24
CA ILE A 165 -4.06 5.61 -6.89
C ILE A 165 -5.13 6.52 -7.51
N ALA A 166 -5.02 7.83 -7.32
CA ALA A 166 -6.00 8.77 -7.84
C ALA A 166 -6.03 8.78 -9.38
N LEU A 167 -4.87 8.62 -10.04
CA LEU A 167 -4.79 8.51 -11.49
C LEU A 167 -5.45 7.22 -12.00
N GLU A 168 -5.20 6.09 -11.34
CA GLU A 168 -5.83 4.82 -11.69
C GLU A 168 -7.37 4.93 -11.60
N ARG A 169 -7.89 5.48 -10.50
CA ARG A 169 -9.34 5.67 -10.31
C ARG A 169 -9.91 6.69 -11.30
N ALA A 170 -9.17 7.74 -11.64
CA ALA A 170 -9.57 8.70 -12.67
C ALA A 170 -9.69 8.05 -14.05
N VAL A 171 -8.75 7.17 -14.39
CA VAL A 171 -8.77 6.36 -15.62
C VAL A 171 -9.96 5.40 -15.62
N ALA A 172 -10.23 4.72 -14.51
CA ALA A 172 -11.37 3.81 -14.38
C ALA A 172 -12.71 4.55 -14.52
N LEU A 173 -12.85 5.76 -13.96
CA LEU A 173 -14.05 6.57 -14.09
C LEU A 173 -14.25 7.11 -15.52
N GLY A 174 -13.15 7.38 -16.23
CA GLY A 174 -13.14 7.84 -17.63
C GLY A 174 -13.62 9.29 -17.83
N ARG A 175 -13.49 10.15 -16.80
CA ARG A 175 -13.98 11.55 -16.84
C ARG A 175 -12.84 12.54 -16.69
N ARG A 176 -12.84 13.61 -17.49
CA ARG A 176 -11.75 14.62 -17.53
C ARG A 176 -11.51 15.29 -16.17
N TRP A 177 -12.57 15.67 -15.46
CA TRP A 177 -12.46 16.30 -14.14
C TRP A 177 -11.77 15.40 -13.10
N ALA A 178 -11.81 14.08 -13.28
CA ALA A 178 -11.18 13.15 -12.34
C ALA A 178 -9.65 13.28 -12.33
N LEU A 179 -9.04 13.85 -13.38
CA LEU A 179 -7.60 14.13 -13.43
C LEU A 179 -7.18 15.32 -12.55
N ILE A 180 -8.12 16.14 -12.07
CA ILE A 180 -7.82 17.25 -11.15
C ILE A 180 -7.21 16.69 -9.85
N GLY A 181 -7.75 15.58 -9.33
CA GLY A 181 -7.28 14.95 -8.09
C GLY A 181 -5.80 14.56 -8.11
N PRO A 182 -5.36 13.68 -9.03
CA PRO A 182 -3.96 13.29 -9.11
C PRO A 182 -3.05 14.44 -9.57
N PHE A 183 -3.55 15.41 -10.35
CA PHE A 183 -2.79 16.62 -10.65
C PHE A 183 -2.51 17.45 -9.40
N CYS A 184 -3.53 17.74 -8.57
CA CYS A 184 -3.37 18.47 -7.31
C CYS A 184 -2.43 17.72 -6.36
N SER A 185 -2.52 16.40 -6.31
CA SER A 185 -1.63 15.55 -5.53
C SER A 185 -0.16 15.68 -5.95
N ALA A 186 0.12 15.55 -7.25
CA ALA A 186 1.46 15.70 -7.80
C ALA A 186 2.01 17.13 -7.61
N ALA A 187 1.22 18.14 -7.97
CA ALA A 187 1.60 19.54 -7.84
C ALA A 187 1.86 19.93 -6.38
N GLY A 188 1.03 19.45 -5.44
CA GLY A 188 1.21 19.66 -4.01
C GLY A 188 2.52 19.07 -3.51
N ALA A 189 2.86 17.85 -3.92
CA ALA A 189 4.12 17.22 -3.55
C ALA A 189 5.35 17.93 -4.11
N LEU A 190 5.30 18.39 -5.37
CA LEU A 190 6.38 19.19 -5.94
C LEU A 190 6.55 20.53 -5.21
N HIS A 191 5.45 21.16 -4.80
CA HIS A 191 5.53 22.36 -3.99
C HIS A 191 6.13 22.09 -2.62
N LEU A 192 5.75 20.98 -1.97
CA LEU A 192 6.33 20.58 -0.69
C LEU A 192 7.84 20.31 -0.79
N LEU A 193 8.30 19.69 -1.88
CA LEU A 193 9.73 19.50 -2.15
C LEU A 193 10.47 20.82 -2.38
N ALA A 194 9.81 21.81 -2.98
CA ALA A 194 10.43 23.11 -3.28
C ALA A 194 10.45 24.06 -2.07
N ALA A 195 9.50 23.94 -1.14
CA ALA A 195 9.26 24.94 -0.09
C ALA A 195 9.11 24.35 1.33
N GLY A 196 9.36 23.06 1.53
CA GLY A 196 9.11 22.38 2.80
C GLY A 196 7.62 22.23 3.09
N PRO A 197 7.19 22.18 4.36
CA PRO A 197 5.78 21.97 4.74
C PRO A 197 4.90 23.23 4.58
N ALA A 198 5.05 23.95 3.47
CA ALA A 198 4.32 25.18 3.18
C ALA A 198 2.81 24.91 2.96
N LEU A 199 1.98 25.84 3.46
CA LEU A 199 0.51 25.74 3.39
C LEU A 199 -0.04 25.47 1.97
N PRO A 200 0.44 26.12 0.88
CA PRO A 200 -0.13 25.86 -0.45
C PRO A 200 0.09 24.42 -0.92
N GLY A 201 1.23 23.81 -0.59
CA GLY A 201 1.50 22.39 -0.87
C GLY A 201 0.53 21.46 -0.12
N LYS A 202 0.30 21.73 1.17
CA LYS A 202 -0.67 20.99 1.99
C LYS A 202 -2.12 21.14 1.49
N LEU A 203 -2.52 22.35 1.07
CA LEU A 203 -3.85 22.62 0.49
C LEU A 203 -4.06 21.89 -0.83
N LEU A 204 -3.06 21.86 -1.70
CA LEU A 204 -3.11 21.10 -2.96
C LEU A 204 -3.29 19.60 -2.72
N VAL A 205 -2.53 19.02 -1.79
CA VAL A 205 -2.70 17.62 -1.39
C VAL A 205 -4.11 17.35 -0.83
N THR A 206 -4.64 18.27 -0.02
CA THR A 206 -5.99 18.17 0.54
C THR A 206 -7.06 18.23 -0.56
N ALA A 207 -6.91 19.14 -1.53
CA ALA A 207 -7.78 19.22 -2.70
C ALA A 207 -7.75 17.92 -3.53
N GLY A 208 -6.58 17.30 -3.67
CA GLY A 208 -6.43 15.98 -4.28
C GLY A 208 -7.32 14.91 -3.63
N ALA A 209 -7.32 14.84 -2.30
CA ALA A 209 -8.15 13.92 -1.53
C ALA A 209 -9.66 14.18 -1.71
N VAL A 210 -10.08 15.45 -1.68
CA VAL A 210 -11.49 15.85 -1.91
C VAL A 210 -11.97 15.42 -3.28
N VAL A 211 -11.15 15.63 -4.33
CA VAL A 211 -11.51 15.19 -5.68
C VAL A 211 -11.57 13.67 -5.76
N LEU A 212 -10.64 12.95 -5.13
CA LEU A 212 -10.65 11.48 -5.09
C LEU A 212 -11.92 10.94 -4.41
N LEU A 213 -12.36 11.53 -3.30
CA LEU A 213 -13.66 11.21 -2.68
C LEU A 213 -14.82 11.45 -3.65
N GLY A 214 -14.78 12.55 -4.41
CA GLY A 214 -15.74 12.82 -5.48
C GLY A 214 -15.73 11.73 -6.57
N VAL A 215 -14.55 11.24 -6.96
CA VAL A 215 -14.37 10.14 -7.93
C VAL A 215 -15.01 8.86 -7.39
N TYR A 216 -14.70 8.47 -6.15
CA TYR A 216 -15.32 7.31 -5.51
C TYR A 216 -16.83 7.42 -5.40
N ARG A 217 -17.37 8.60 -5.03
CA ARG A 217 -18.82 8.85 -5.04
C ARG A 217 -19.44 8.69 -6.43
N ALA A 218 -18.73 9.09 -7.49
CA ALA A 218 -19.22 8.94 -8.86
C ALA A 218 -19.20 7.48 -9.32
N ILE A 219 -18.20 6.69 -8.92
CA ILE A 219 -18.13 5.25 -9.19
C ILE A 219 -19.21 4.51 -8.38
N TRP A 220 -19.40 4.87 -7.11
CA TRP A 220 -20.38 4.27 -6.21
C TRP A 220 -21.80 4.38 -6.75
N ARG A 221 -22.15 5.55 -7.32
CA ARG A 221 -23.46 5.75 -7.96
C ARG A 221 -23.71 4.86 -9.18
N ARG A 222 -22.67 4.24 -9.76
CA ARG A 222 -22.81 3.30 -10.88
C ARG A 222 -22.86 1.86 -10.41
N GLN A 223 -21.97 1.47 -9.49
CA GLN A 223 -21.84 0.09 -9.02
C GLN A 223 -21.31 0.07 -7.58
N PRO A 224 -22.20 0.08 -6.57
CA PRO A 224 -21.82 -0.08 -5.17
C PRO A 224 -21.18 -1.45 -4.93
N SER A 225 -20.12 -1.51 -4.12
CA SER A 225 -19.53 -2.75 -3.65
C SER A 225 -18.75 -2.52 -2.35
N VAL A 226 -18.56 -3.56 -1.54
CA VAL A 226 -17.74 -3.46 -0.32
C VAL A 226 -16.29 -3.13 -0.62
N ALA A 227 -15.75 -3.64 -1.72
CA ALA A 227 -14.41 -3.28 -2.19
C ALA A 227 -14.29 -1.77 -2.44
N LEU A 228 -15.29 -1.18 -3.09
CA LEU A 228 -15.34 0.26 -3.34
C LEU A 228 -15.52 1.07 -2.06
N LEU A 229 -16.30 0.56 -1.09
CA LEU A 229 -16.45 1.19 0.23
C LEU A 229 -15.11 1.24 0.97
N ALA A 230 -14.32 0.17 0.94
CA ALA A 230 -12.99 0.14 1.55
C ALA A 230 -12.02 1.11 0.87
N GLN A 231 -12.02 1.17 -0.46
CA GLN A 231 -11.23 2.14 -1.20
C GLN A 231 -11.67 3.59 -0.90
N ALA A 232 -12.97 3.84 -0.74
CA ALA A 232 -13.49 5.15 -0.33
C ALA A 232 -13.12 5.51 1.11
N ALA A 233 -13.13 4.54 2.04
CA ALA A 233 -12.62 4.72 3.40
C ALA A 233 -11.11 5.05 3.40
N GLY A 234 -10.34 4.46 2.48
CA GLY A 234 -8.97 4.86 2.21
C GLY A 234 -8.87 6.32 1.78
N ALA A 235 -9.62 6.74 0.76
CA ALA A 235 -9.63 8.15 0.33
C ALA A 235 -10.05 9.11 1.44
N PHE A 236 -10.95 8.69 2.33
CA PHE A 236 -11.30 9.43 3.53
C PHE A 236 -10.11 9.53 4.50
N GLY A 237 -9.35 8.46 4.69
CA GLY A 237 -8.10 8.49 5.46
C GLY A 237 -7.08 9.49 4.91
N TRP A 238 -6.95 9.60 3.59
CA TRP A 238 -6.11 10.65 2.98
C TRP A 238 -6.66 12.03 3.34
N TYR A 239 -7.96 12.27 3.10
CA TYR A 239 -8.59 13.54 3.43
C TYR A 239 -8.41 13.94 4.90
N ALA A 240 -8.65 13.02 5.84
CA ALA A 240 -8.49 13.26 7.27
C ALA A 240 -7.04 13.59 7.63
N ALA A 241 -6.07 12.80 7.13
CA ALA A 241 -4.65 13.05 7.37
C ALA A 241 -4.20 14.41 6.84
N ALA A 242 -4.60 14.75 5.61
CA ALA A 242 -4.23 16.01 4.97
C ALA A 242 -4.87 17.21 5.69
N LEU A 243 -6.14 17.09 6.10
CA LEU A 243 -6.86 18.13 6.83
C LEU A 243 -6.23 18.41 8.21
N LEU A 244 -5.95 17.35 8.98
CA LEU A 244 -5.28 17.48 10.28
C LEU A 244 -3.88 18.09 10.13
N TRP A 245 -3.13 17.69 9.10
CA TRP A 245 -1.81 18.24 8.83
C TRP A 245 -1.84 19.72 8.37
N THR A 246 -2.86 20.13 7.62
CA THR A 246 -3.13 21.56 7.36
C THR A 246 -3.53 22.32 8.62
N ALA A 247 -4.21 21.67 9.56
CA ALA A 247 -4.64 22.26 10.83
C ALA A 247 -3.50 22.37 11.87
N GLY A 248 -2.30 21.89 11.55
CA GLY A 248 -1.11 22.04 12.39
C GLY A 248 -0.70 20.81 13.18
N PHE A 249 -1.40 19.68 13.06
CA PHE A 249 -0.97 18.41 13.65
C PHE A 249 0.36 17.95 13.03
N ALA A 250 1.22 17.33 13.83
CA ALA A 250 2.48 16.78 13.37
C ALA A 250 2.26 15.59 12.44
N VAL A 251 3.24 15.31 11.58
CA VAL A 251 3.19 14.16 10.65
C VAL A 251 2.94 12.86 11.42
N ALA A 252 3.65 12.66 12.54
CA ALA A 252 3.52 11.49 13.40
C ALA A 252 2.08 11.26 13.90
N GLU A 253 1.34 12.32 14.19
CA GLU A 253 -0.04 12.26 14.69
C GLU A 253 -1.05 11.89 13.60
N VAL A 254 -0.74 12.19 12.34
CA VAL A 254 -1.60 11.89 11.18
C VAL A 254 -1.24 10.59 10.47
N VAL A 255 -0.12 9.93 10.83
CA VAL A 255 0.29 8.64 10.25
C VAL A 255 -0.81 7.58 10.33
N PRO A 256 -1.56 7.39 11.44
CA PRO A 256 -2.64 6.41 11.46
C PRO A 256 -3.65 6.60 10.33
N TRP A 257 -4.00 7.85 9.99
CA TRP A 257 -4.87 8.18 8.87
C TRP A 257 -4.21 7.97 7.50
N MET A 258 -2.91 8.27 7.37
CA MET A 258 -2.12 7.91 6.18
C MET A 258 -2.08 6.40 5.96
N THR A 259 -2.01 5.62 7.03
CA THR A 259 -2.05 4.16 6.99
C THR A 259 -3.45 3.66 6.66
N VAL A 260 -4.52 4.26 7.21
CA VAL A 260 -5.91 3.97 6.75
C VAL A 260 -6.02 4.17 5.25
N PHE A 261 -5.46 5.26 4.71
CA PHE A 261 -5.50 5.52 3.28
C PHE A 261 -4.97 4.36 2.45
N VAL A 262 -3.72 3.98 2.66
CA VAL A 262 -3.07 2.97 1.85
C VAL A 262 -3.59 1.57 2.14
N VAL A 263 -3.79 1.20 3.41
CA VAL A 263 -4.22 -0.14 3.82
C VAL A 263 -5.66 -0.41 3.37
N ALA A 264 -6.59 0.51 3.59
CA ALA A 264 -7.98 0.30 3.19
C ALA A 264 -8.13 0.28 1.66
N THR A 265 -7.35 1.09 0.93
CA THR A 265 -7.33 1.05 -0.54
C THR A 265 -6.84 -0.29 -1.05
N ILE A 266 -5.67 -0.74 -0.59
CA ILE A 266 -5.07 -2.01 -1.01
C ILE A 266 -5.99 -3.18 -0.62
N ALA A 267 -6.51 -3.19 0.61
CA ALA A 267 -7.41 -4.24 1.07
C ALA A 267 -8.71 -4.28 0.26
N GLY A 268 -9.27 -3.12 -0.11
CA GLY A 268 -10.43 -3.03 -0.99
C GLY A 268 -10.15 -3.60 -2.38
N GLU A 269 -9.01 -3.27 -3.00
CA GLU A 269 -8.59 -3.87 -4.28
C GLU A 269 -8.36 -5.38 -4.17
N ARG A 270 -7.92 -5.88 -3.01
CA ARG A 270 -7.74 -7.31 -2.75
C ARG A 270 -9.07 -8.03 -2.61
N LEU A 271 -10.01 -7.41 -1.91
CA LEU A 271 -11.37 -7.91 -1.80
C LEU A 271 -12.05 -8.00 -3.18
N GLU A 272 -11.78 -7.05 -4.08
CA GLU A 272 -12.31 -7.04 -5.45
C GLU A 272 -11.84 -8.27 -6.26
N LEU A 273 -10.56 -8.64 -6.16
CA LEU A 273 -10.04 -9.85 -6.81
C LEU A 273 -10.48 -11.13 -6.11
N ALA A 274 -10.58 -11.10 -4.79
CA ALA A 274 -10.97 -12.26 -4.00
C ALA A 274 -12.47 -12.58 -4.14
N HIS A 275 -13.33 -11.59 -4.44
CA HIS A 275 -14.77 -11.79 -4.72
C HIS A 275 -15.07 -12.69 -5.92
N VAL A 276 -14.11 -12.83 -6.85
CA VAL A 276 -14.21 -13.79 -7.95
C VAL A 276 -14.18 -15.24 -7.41
N ALA A 277 -13.70 -15.46 -6.19
CA ALA A 277 -13.71 -16.72 -5.47
C ALA A 277 -14.79 -16.71 -4.36
N LEU A 278 -16.06 -16.98 -4.72
CA LEU A 278 -17.22 -17.30 -3.86
C LEU A 278 -17.04 -17.01 -2.34
N PHE A 279 -17.33 -15.78 -1.90
CA PHE A 279 -17.32 -15.46 -0.47
C PHE A 279 -18.65 -15.76 0.21
N SER A 280 -18.56 -16.20 1.47
CA SER A 280 -19.69 -16.22 2.39
C SER A 280 -19.94 -14.81 2.94
N ALA A 281 -21.21 -14.47 3.18
CA ALA A 281 -21.59 -13.18 3.79
C ALA A 281 -20.92 -12.93 5.16
N TYR A 282 -20.40 -13.99 5.80
CA TYR A 282 -19.62 -13.91 7.03
C TYR A 282 -18.25 -13.23 6.82
N ALA A 283 -17.51 -13.62 5.78
CA ALA A 283 -16.19 -13.04 5.51
C ALA A 283 -16.29 -11.54 5.21
N GLU A 284 -17.32 -11.13 4.46
CA GLU A 284 -17.59 -9.72 4.16
C GLU A 284 -17.93 -8.91 5.42
N ARG A 285 -18.77 -9.43 6.32
CA ARG A 285 -19.08 -8.78 7.60
C ARG A 285 -17.85 -8.63 8.48
N LEU A 286 -17.01 -9.67 8.58
CA LEU A 286 -15.76 -9.59 9.31
C LEU A 286 -14.84 -8.50 8.74
N PHE A 287 -14.72 -8.44 7.41
CA PHE A 287 -13.93 -7.40 6.76
C PHE A 287 -14.43 -5.99 7.08
N LEU A 288 -15.74 -5.77 6.95
CA LEU A 288 -16.37 -4.48 7.27
C LEU A 288 -16.18 -4.10 8.73
N SER A 289 -16.27 -5.06 9.65
CA SER A 289 -16.03 -4.82 11.08
C SER A 289 -14.57 -4.42 11.36
N ALA A 290 -13.61 -5.09 10.72
CA ALA A 290 -12.19 -4.78 10.86
C ALA A 290 -11.84 -3.41 10.22
N LEU A 291 -12.44 -3.10 9.06
CA LEU A 291 -12.29 -1.81 8.42
C LEU A 291 -12.89 -0.66 9.26
N ALA A 292 -14.09 -0.86 9.82
CA ALA A 292 -14.72 0.12 10.70
C ALA A 292 -13.88 0.34 11.96
N ALA A 293 -13.35 -0.75 12.55
CA ALA A 293 -12.42 -0.68 13.67
C ALA A 293 -11.12 0.06 13.30
N LEU A 294 -10.61 -0.10 12.08
CA LEU A 294 -9.41 0.61 11.61
C LEU A 294 -9.64 2.12 11.53
N VAL A 295 -10.77 2.55 10.95
CA VAL A 295 -11.15 3.96 10.85
C VAL A 295 -11.41 4.56 12.25
N ALA A 296 -12.15 3.84 13.10
CA ALA A 296 -12.40 4.26 14.47
C ALA A 296 -11.11 4.29 15.31
N GLY A 297 -10.20 3.34 15.09
CA GLY A 297 -8.88 3.29 15.70
C GLY A 297 -8.06 4.53 15.35
N ALA A 298 -8.07 4.96 14.08
CA ALA A 298 -7.35 6.18 13.68
C ALA A 298 -7.96 7.44 14.32
N ALA A 299 -9.30 7.52 14.38
CA ALA A 299 -9.98 8.64 15.05
C ALA A 299 -9.68 8.69 16.55
N THR A 300 -9.73 7.54 17.23
CA THR A 300 -9.39 7.45 18.65
C THR A 300 -7.91 7.72 18.92
N ALA A 301 -7.00 7.35 18.01
CA ALA A 301 -5.58 7.71 18.10
C ALA A 301 -5.35 9.22 18.01
N THR A 302 -6.16 9.96 17.25
CA THR A 302 -6.11 11.42 17.19
C THR A 302 -6.59 12.07 18.49
N VAL A 303 -7.64 11.54 19.13
CA VAL A 303 -8.25 12.15 20.33
C VAL A 303 -7.56 11.71 21.63
N TRP A 304 -7.18 10.44 21.72
CA TRP A 304 -6.56 9.83 22.90
C TRP A 304 -5.31 9.05 22.49
N PRO A 305 -4.16 9.71 22.27
CA PRO A 305 -2.98 9.08 21.66
C PRO A 305 -2.54 7.78 22.33
N ARG A 306 -2.57 7.70 23.68
CA ARG A 306 -2.12 6.51 24.40
C ARG A 306 -3.00 5.28 24.18
N THR A 307 -4.31 5.43 24.38
CA THR A 307 -5.27 4.31 24.24
C THR A 307 -5.61 4.06 22.77
N GLY A 308 -5.74 5.13 22.00
CA GLY A 308 -6.11 5.09 20.59
C GLY A 308 -5.05 4.45 19.70
N THR A 309 -3.75 4.69 19.93
CA THR A 309 -2.68 3.98 19.18
C THR A 309 -2.68 2.48 19.45
N PHE A 310 -2.94 2.07 20.68
CA PHE A 310 -3.10 0.65 21.03
C PHE A 310 -4.28 0.02 20.28
N LEU A 311 -5.47 0.64 20.37
CA LEU A 311 -6.67 0.17 19.66
C LEU A 311 -6.47 0.17 18.14
N TYR A 312 -5.76 1.17 17.62
CA TYR A 312 -5.39 1.24 16.22
C TYR A 312 -4.50 0.05 15.81
N GLY A 313 -3.48 -0.28 16.59
CA GLY A 313 -2.65 -1.47 16.36
C GLY A 313 -3.46 -2.76 16.31
N LEU A 314 -4.39 -2.96 17.26
CA LEU A 314 -5.29 -4.12 17.26
C LEU A 314 -6.20 -4.16 16.03
N SER A 315 -6.73 -3.02 15.60
CA SER A 315 -7.56 -2.94 14.40
C SER A 315 -6.77 -3.25 13.12
N LEU A 316 -5.50 -2.83 13.05
CA LEU A 316 -4.61 -3.15 11.94
C LEU A 316 -4.28 -4.64 11.91
N LEU A 317 -4.09 -5.28 13.06
CA LEU A 317 -3.95 -6.73 13.19
C LEU A 317 -5.22 -7.46 12.73
N ALA A 318 -6.41 -6.95 13.06
CA ALA A 318 -7.67 -7.55 12.61
C ALA A 318 -7.81 -7.51 11.08
N VAL A 319 -7.49 -6.38 10.44
CA VAL A 319 -7.47 -6.27 8.96
C VAL A 319 -6.41 -7.21 8.36
N THR A 320 -5.23 -7.27 8.96
CA THR A 320 -4.14 -8.14 8.49
C THR A 320 -4.50 -9.61 8.62
N ALA A 321 -5.11 -10.02 9.73
CA ALA A 321 -5.60 -11.38 9.94
C ALA A 321 -6.67 -11.73 8.92
N TRP A 322 -7.58 -10.81 8.63
CA TRP A 322 -8.58 -10.99 7.57
C TRP A 322 -7.91 -11.23 6.21
N LEU A 323 -6.97 -10.37 5.81
CA LEU A 323 -6.23 -10.51 4.54
C LEU A 323 -5.46 -11.83 4.49
N ALA A 324 -4.75 -12.16 5.57
CA ALA A 324 -3.99 -13.39 5.67
C ALA A 324 -4.89 -14.62 5.56
N VAL A 325 -6.15 -14.56 6.00
CA VAL A 325 -7.10 -15.69 5.98
C VAL A 325 -7.89 -15.78 4.68
N PHE A 326 -8.41 -14.66 4.18
CA PHE A 326 -9.40 -14.67 3.12
C PHE A 326 -8.82 -14.29 1.75
N ASP A 327 -7.62 -13.70 1.68
CA ASP A 327 -6.98 -13.42 0.39
C ASP A 327 -6.56 -14.72 -0.33
N VAL A 328 -6.64 -14.68 -1.66
CA VAL A 328 -6.24 -15.77 -2.56
C VAL A 328 -4.73 -16.01 -2.57
N ALA A 329 -3.91 -15.07 -2.07
CA ALA A 329 -2.45 -15.13 -2.00
C ALA A 329 -1.91 -16.47 -1.50
N ARG A 330 -2.54 -17.05 -0.46
CA ARG A 330 -2.13 -18.35 0.10
C ARG A 330 -2.26 -19.53 -0.85
N ARG A 331 -3.19 -19.42 -1.81
CA ARG A 331 -3.39 -20.42 -2.87
C ARG A 331 -2.49 -20.12 -4.06
N THR A 332 -2.41 -18.86 -4.49
CA THR A 332 -1.62 -18.45 -5.66
C THR A 332 -0.11 -18.50 -5.45
N VAL A 333 0.39 -18.56 -4.21
CA VAL A 333 1.82 -18.79 -3.94
C VAL A 333 2.33 -20.13 -4.49
N ARG A 334 1.44 -21.12 -4.64
CA ARG A 334 1.75 -22.43 -5.23
C ARG A 334 1.66 -22.43 -6.76
N ALA A 335 1.19 -21.35 -7.37
CA ALA A 335 1.13 -21.20 -8.82
C ALA A 335 2.52 -20.96 -9.42
N THR A 336 2.59 -20.64 -10.71
CA THR A 336 3.82 -20.32 -11.42
C THR A 336 3.78 -18.90 -11.98
N ALA A 337 4.95 -18.34 -12.32
CA ALA A 337 5.11 -17.03 -12.94
C ALA A 337 4.49 -15.86 -12.13
N LEU A 338 3.74 -14.96 -12.79
CA LEU A 338 3.23 -13.72 -12.21
C LEU A 338 2.35 -13.94 -10.97
N PRO A 339 1.35 -14.86 -10.96
CA PRO A 339 0.56 -15.13 -9.75
C PRO A 339 1.40 -15.48 -8.52
N ARG A 340 2.49 -16.25 -8.68
CA ARG A 340 3.38 -16.61 -7.57
C ARG A 340 4.21 -15.43 -7.09
N TYR A 341 4.72 -14.61 -8.02
CA TYR A 341 5.44 -13.38 -7.67
C TYR A 341 4.55 -12.42 -6.88
N VAL A 342 3.31 -12.23 -7.35
CA VAL A 342 2.29 -11.45 -6.63
C VAL A 342 2.04 -12.00 -5.24
N ALA A 343 1.74 -13.29 -5.15
CA ALA A 343 1.46 -13.93 -3.86
C ALA A 343 2.64 -13.85 -2.87
N ALA A 344 3.88 -14.01 -3.33
CA ALA A 344 5.05 -13.92 -2.47
C ALA A 344 5.19 -12.52 -1.84
N GLY A 345 5.07 -11.45 -2.64
CA GLY A 345 5.11 -10.09 -2.11
C GLY A 345 3.89 -9.72 -1.26
N LEU A 346 2.69 -10.24 -1.59
CA LEU A 346 1.49 -10.09 -0.76
C LEU A 346 1.71 -10.66 0.65
N LEU A 347 2.15 -11.92 0.73
CA LEU A 347 2.35 -12.62 2.00
C LEU A 347 3.47 -11.99 2.83
N ALA A 348 4.58 -11.60 2.19
CA ALA A 348 5.65 -10.86 2.86
C ALA A 348 5.13 -9.51 3.39
N GLY A 349 4.34 -8.79 2.58
CA GLY A 349 3.69 -7.55 2.98
C GLY A 349 2.77 -7.72 4.18
N TYR A 350 1.97 -8.79 4.24
CA TYR A 350 1.11 -9.06 5.39
C TYR A 350 1.91 -9.33 6.67
N ALA A 351 3.07 -9.99 6.58
CA ALA A 351 3.94 -10.19 7.73
C ALA A 351 4.46 -8.84 8.27
N TRP A 352 4.84 -7.91 7.39
CA TRP A 352 5.24 -6.56 7.78
C TRP A 352 4.07 -5.76 8.38
N LEU A 353 2.88 -5.87 7.80
CA LEU A 353 1.69 -5.20 8.32
C LEU A 353 1.30 -5.71 9.71
N ALA A 354 1.46 -7.03 9.94
CA ALA A 354 1.27 -7.63 11.25
C ALA A 354 2.30 -7.10 12.26
N LEU A 355 3.58 -7.01 11.87
CA LEU A 355 4.60 -6.41 12.71
C LEU A 355 4.26 -4.96 13.08
N ALA A 356 3.84 -4.14 12.10
CA ALA A 356 3.41 -2.77 12.38
C ALA A 356 2.22 -2.70 13.34
N GLY A 357 1.23 -3.59 13.19
CA GLY A 357 0.10 -3.70 14.10
C GLY A 357 0.52 -4.05 15.54
N LEU A 358 1.45 -4.99 15.70
CA LEU A 358 2.04 -5.34 17.00
C LEU A 358 2.82 -4.17 17.59
N LEU A 359 3.61 -3.46 16.77
CA LEU A 359 4.36 -2.30 17.21
C LEU A 359 3.44 -1.17 17.64
N TRP A 360 2.29 -0.90 16.99
CA TRP A 360 1.31 0.07 17.52
C TRP A 360 0.57 -0.42 18.76
N ALA A 361 0.26 -1.71 18.85
CA ALA A 361 -0.37 -2.33 20.02
C ALA A 361 0.58 -2.47 21.24
N GLY A 362 1.83 -2.04 21.14
CA GLY A 362 2.74 -1.93 22.28
C GLY A 362 2.40 -0.77 23.22
N ALA A 363 3.09 -0.68 24.36
CA ALA A 363 2.83 0.34 25.38
C ALA A 363 3.22 1.76 24.93
N GLY A 364 2.29 2.72 25.01
CA GLY A 364 2.56 4.14 24.75
C GLY A 364 2.48 4.55 23.28
N PRO A 365 2.39 5.88 23.01
CA PRO A 365 2.25 6.41 21.67
C PRO A 365 3.51 6.14 20.82
N VAL A 366 3.31 6.02 19.52
CA VAL A 366 4.38 5.78 18.54
C VAL A 366 4.55 7.04 17.71
N THR A 367 5.35 7.98 18.21
CA THR A 367 5.51 9.32 17.62
C THR A 367 6.94 9.65 17.20
N ASP A 368 7.94 8.96 17.77
CA ASP A 368 9.36 9.19 17.55
C ASP A 368 10.21 7.94 17.88
N GLY A 369 11.51 8.04 17.60
CA GLY A 369 12.50 7.00 17.92
C GLY A 369 12.41 5.74 17.06
N ALA A 370 13.14 4.71 17.49
CA ALA A 370 13.31 3.45 16.75
C ALA A 370 11.99 2.69 16.51
N ARG A 371 11.07 2.71 17.49
CA ARG A 371 9.76 2.06 17.32
C ARG A 371 8.91 2.78 16.28
N TYR A 372 8.96 4.10 16.22
CA TYR A 372 8.29 4.88 15.18
C TYR A 372 8.90 4.57 13.81
N ASP A 373 10.23 4.62 13.67
CA ASP A 373 10.92 4.28 12.42
C ASP A 373 10.52 2.88 11.93
N ALA A 374 10.63 1.86 12.78
CA ALA A 374 10.27 0.49 12.47
C ALA A 374 8.79 0.34 12.06
N THR A 375 7.88 1.00 12.78
CA THR A 375 6.43 0.91 12.50
C THR A 375 6.11 1.51 11.13
N LEU A 376 6.62 2.72 10.85
CA LEU A 376 6.38 3.40 9.59
C LEU A 376 6.97 2.62 8.41
N HIS A 377 8.21 2.15 8.53
CA HIS A 377 8.85 1.44 7.44
C HIS A 377 8.28 0.03 7.26
N ALA A 378 7.79 -0.64 8.31
CA ALA A 378 7.03 -1.88 8.16
C ALA A 378 5.74 -1.68 7.34
N VAL A 379 4.99 -0.59 7.58
CA VAL A 379 3.80 -0.26 6.78
C VAL A 379 4.19 0.18 5.37
N PHE A 380 4.96 1.25 5.23
CA PHE A 380 5.12 1.95 3.96
C PHE A 380 6.16 1.28 3.03
N LEU A 381 7.25 0.74 3.55
CA LEU A 381 8.18 -0.06 2.74
C LEU A 381 7.76 -1.53 2.70
N GLY A 382 7.59 -2.14 3.88
CA GLY A 382 7.36 -3.58 4.01
C GLY A 382 6.05 -4.04 3.37
N PHE A 383 4.96 -3.31 3.61
CA PHE A 383 3.66 -3.62 3.03
C PHE A 383 3.39 -2.83 1.73
N VAL A 384 3.37 -1.49 1.76
CA VAL A 384 2.93 -0.69 0.60
C VAL A 384 3.86 -0.80 -0.60
N LEU A 385 5.19 -0.65 -0.44
CA LEU A 385 6.09 -0.78 -1.59
C LEU A 385 6.14 -2.21 -2.14
N SER A 386 6.00 -3.23 -1.29
CA SER A 386 5.84 -4.61 -1.77
C SER A 386 4.63 -4.78 -2.67
N MET A 387 3.49 -4.17 -2.29
CA MET A 387 2.27 -4.14 -3.13
C MET A 387 2.53 -3.43 -4.46
N ILE A 388 3.18 -2.27 -4.43
CA ILE A 388 3.53 -1.53 -5.65
C ILE A 388 4.42 -2.38 -6.56
N PHE A 389 5.46 -3.03 -6.00
CA PHE A 389 6.38 -3.85 -6.77
C PHE A 389 5.67 -5.02 -7.45
N VAL A 390 4.77 -5.69 -6.73
CA VAL A 390 4.13 -6.88 -7.26
C VAL A 390 2.93 -6.61 -8.15
N HIS A 391 2.24 -5.47 -7.97
CA HIS A 391 1.12 -5.08 -8.81
C HIS A 391 1.49 -4.24 -10.02
N ALA A 392 2.69 -3.66 -10.09
CA ALA A 392 3.07 -2.85 -11.25
C ALA A 392 2.89 -3.57 -12.60
N PRO A 393 3.22 -4.88 -12.76
CA PRO A 393 2.97 -5.59 -14.02
C PRO A 393 1.49 -5.64 -14.43
N VAL A 394 0.57 -5.46 -13.48
CA VAL A 394 -0.88 -5.47 -13.68
C VAL A 394 -1.44 -4.05 -13.84
N ILE A 395 -0.99 -3.10 -13.03
CA ILE A 395 -1.52 -1.73 -12.99
C ILE A 395 -0.94 -0.86 -14.11
N LEU A 396 0.37 -0.94 -14.36
CA LEU A 396 1.05 -0.07 -15.31
C LEU A 396 0.46 -0.15 -16.74
N PRO A 397 0.10 -1.34 -17.26
CA PRO A 397 -0.59 -1.45 -18.55
C PRO A 397 -1.95 -0.76 -18.59
N ALA A 398 -2.72 -0.76 -17.49
CA ALA A 398 -4.03 -0.11 -17.44
C ALA A 398 -3.91 1.43 -17.52
N VAL A 399 -2.86 1.99 -16.91
CA VAL A 399 -2.65 3.45 -16.83
C VAL A 399 -1.90 3.99 -18.05
N LEU A 400 -0.78 3.37 -18.43
CA LEU A 400 0.10 3.83 -19.52
C LEU A 400 -0.22 3.21 -20.89
N ARG A 401 -1.08 2.18 -20.95
CA ARG A 401 -1.29 1.35 -22.16
C ARG A 401 0.01 0.79 -22.73
N ARG A 402 0.97 0.48 -21.84
CA ARG A 402 2.26 -0.14 -22.16
C ARG A 402 2.39 -1.43 -21.35
N PRO A 403 2.71 -2.57 -21.97
CA PRO A 403 2.88 -3.81 -21.24
C PRO A 403 4.13 -3.73 -20.36
N LEU A 404 4.02 -4.19 -19.11
CA LEU A 404 5.14 -4.52 -18.26
C LEU A 404 5.15 -6.04 -18.08
N PRO A 405 5.86 -6.79 -18.94
CA PRO A 405 5.84 -8.24 -18.88
C PRO A 405 6.50 -8.73 -17.59
N TYR A 406 5.97 -9.82 -17.05
CA TYR A 406 6.58 -10.50 -15.92
C TYR A 406 7.97 -11.06 -16.32
N HIS A 407 8.97 -10.78 -15.50
CA HIS A 407 10.31 -11.36 -15.62
C HIS A 407 10.87 -11.71 -14.23
N ARG A 408 11.67 -12.78 -14.13
CA ARG A 408 12.21 -13.27 -12.84
C ARG A 408 13.09 -12.24 -12.13
N VAL A 409 13.70 -11.32 -12.88
CA VAL A 409 14.52 -10.22 -12.33
C VAL A 409 13.76 -9.35 -11.34
N LEU A 410 12.43 -9.28 -11.41
CA LEU A 410 11.60 -8.50 -10.48
C LEU A 410 11.67 -9.04 -9.04
N TYR A 411 12.08 -10.30 -8.83
CA TYR A 411 12.36 -10.79 -7.48
C TYR A 411 13.58 -10.15 -6.84
N LEU A 412 14.54 -9.65 -7.62
CA LEU A 412 15.77 -9.06 -7.08
C LEU A 412 15.49 -7.79 -6.25
N PRO A 413 14.81 -6.74 -6.76
CA PRO A 413 14.46 -5.59 -5.92
C PRO A 413 13.51 -5.99 -4.79
N LEU A 414 12.58 -6.91 -5.00
CA LEU A 414 11.68 -7.37 -3.93
C LEU A 414 12.45 -8.03 -2.77
N ALA A 415 13.38 -8.94 -3.08
CA ALA A 415 14.22 -9.58 -2.07
C ALA A 415 15.14 -8.56 -1.39
N LEU A 416 15.76 -7.65 -2.16
CA LEU A 416 16.60 -6.59 -1.61
C LEU A 416 15.82 -5.71 -0.64
N LEU A 417 14.58 -5.30 -0.99
CA LEU A 417 13.69 -4.53 -0.13
C LEU A 417 13.48 -5.22 1.22
N HIS A 418 13.08 -6.49 1.20
CA HIS A 418 12.76 -7.22 2.43
C HIS A 418 13.98 -7.53 3.28
N LEU A 419 15.10 -7.94 2.67
CA LEU A 419 16.33 -8.26 3.40
C LEU A 419 16.93 -7.02 4.06
N THR A 420 16.95 -5.89 3.35
CA THR A 420 17.45 -4.62 3.90
C THR A 420 16.50 -4.07 4.96
N LEU A 421 15.17 -4.15 4.76
CA LEU A 421 14.21 -3.74 5.78
C LEU A 421 14.30 -4.59 7.05
N LEU A 422 14.52 -5.90 6.91
CA LEU A 422 14.73 -6.79 8.06
C LEU A 422 15.99 -6.40 8.83
N ALA A 423 17.10 -6.14 8.13
CA ALA A 423 18.33 -5.66 8.77
C ALA A 423 18.12 -4.30 9.47
N ARG A 424 17.37 -3.38 8.85
CA ARG A 424 17.02 -2.08 9.42
C ARG A 424 16.28 -2.23 10.75
N ILE A 425 15.22 -3.03 10.77
CA ILE A 425 14.38 -3.16 11.96
C ILE A 425 15.04 -4.03 13.04
N ALA A 426 15.62 -5.17 12.68
CA ALA A 426 16.16 -6.12 13.66
C ALA A 426 17.49 -5.65 14.27
N ALA A 427 18.41 -5.16 13.44
CA ALA A 427 19.75 -4.76 13.90
C ALA A 427 19.87 -3.23 14.06
N GLY A 428 19.27 -2.44 13.15
CA GLY A 428 19.27 -0.99 13.27
C GLY A 428 18.41 -0.50 14.43
N ASP A 429 17.11 -0.71 14.36
CA ASP A 429 16.14 -0.17 15.32
C ASP A 429 16.18 -0.92 16.65
N ALA A 430 16.04 -2.25 16.62
CA ALA A 430 15.91 -3.04 17.85
C ALA A 430 17.23 -3.24 18.60
N ALA A 431 18.37 -3.34 17.90
CA ALA A 431 19.68 -3.46 18.53
C ALA A 431 20.47 -2.13 18.61
N GLY A 432 19.92 -1.03 18.08
CA GLY A 432 20.52 0.30 18.15
C GLY A 432 21.79 0.49 17.31
N LEU A 433 22.01 -0.35 16.29
CA LEU A 433 23.21 -0.29 15.44
C LEU A 433 23.04 0.74 14.33
N GLU A 434 23.42 1.98 14.59
CA GLU A 434 23.27 3.13 13.67
C GLU A 434 23.89 2.88 12.28
N SER A 435 25.06 2.23 12.22
CA SER A 435 25.72 1.91 10.94
C SER A 435 24.89 0.95 10.11
N VAL A 436 24.29 -0.06 10.73
CA VAL A 436 23.40 -1.02 10.05
C VAL A 436 22.11 -0.34 9.64
N TRP A 437 21.53 0.50 10.49
CA TRP A 437 20.35 1.31 10.15
C TRP A 437 20.59 2.19 8.91
N ARG A 438 21.74 2.88 8.84
CA ARG A 438 22.09 3.72 7.68
C ARG A 438 22.26 2.90 6.40
N TRP A 439 23.08 1.86 6.42
CA TRP A 439 23.33 1.02 5.23
C TRP A 439 22.08 0.30 4.74
N SER A 440 21.27 -0.23 5.66
CA SER A 440 20.01 -0.89 5.33
C SER A 440 18.98 0.08 4.77
N GLY A 441 18.87 1.29 5.32
CA GLY A 441 18.04 2.36 4.77
C GLY A 441 18.46 2.77 3.35
N THR A 442 19.76 2.93 3.09
CA THR A 442 20.27 3.16 1.73
C THR A 442 19.97 1.98 0.81
N GLY A 443 20.07 0.74 1.32
CA GLY A 443 19.66 -0.47 0.62
C GLY A 443 18.18 -0.49 0.24
N ASN A 444 17.29 0.03 1.11
CA ASN A 444 15.89 0.22 0.78
C ASN A 444 15.71 1.22 -0.38
N VAL A 445 16.42 2.36 -0.37
CA VAL A 445 16.38 3.33 -1.48
C VAL A 445 16.86 2.69 -2.78
N ALA A 446 17.99 1.97 -2.74
CA ALA A 446 18.56 1.27 -3.90
C ALA A 446 17.59 0.24 -4.48
N SER A 447 16.85 -0.48 -3.63
CA SER A 447 15.81 -1.42 -4.05
C SER A 447 14.70 -0.75 -4.88
N VAL A 448 14.21 0.40 -4.43
CA VAL A 448 13.15 1.15 -5.14
C VAL A 448 13.64 1.65 -6.50
N LEU A 449 14.86 2.18 -6.56
CA LEU A 449 15.48 2.61 -7.81
C LEU A 449 15.74 1.43 -8.75
N LEU A 450 16.19 0.29 -8.21
CA LEU A 450 16.40 -0.93 -8.98
C LEU A 450 15.09 -1.45 -9.57
N PHE A 451 13.99 -1.42 -8.80
CA PHE A 451 12.68 -1.76 -9.30
C PHE A 451 12.23 -0.82 -10.43
N LEU A 452 12.41 0.49 -10.25
CA LEU A 452 12.08 1.49 -11.27
C LEU A 452 12.87 1.24 -12.56
N ALA A 453 14.18 0.99 -12.45
CA ALA A 453 15.04 0.64 -13.59
C ALA A 453 14.52 -0.63 -14.28
N CYS A 454 14.23 -1.69 -13.53
CA CYS A 454 13.66 -2.92 -14.08
C CYS A 454 12.34 -2.65 -14.83
N ALA A 455 11.42 -1.88 -14.23
CA ALA A 455 10.12 -1.57 -14.82
C ALA A 455 10.25 -0.77 -16.12
N VAL A 456 11.13 0.24 -16.14
CA VAL A 456 11.40 1.05 -17.34
C VAL A 456 12.03 0.21 -18.43
N THR A 457 13.08 -0.55 -18.11
CA THR A 457 13.78 -1.39 -19.09
C THR A 457 12.86 -2.44 -19.69
N LEU A 458 12.13 -3.20 -18.88
CA LEU A 458 11.21 -4.24 -19.35
C LEU A 458 10.07 -3.67 -20.20
N SER A 459 9.52 -2.51 -19.82
CA SER A 459 8.47 -1.83 -20.59
C SER A 459 9.01 -1.31 -21.94
N ALA A 460 10.23 -0.77 -21.96
CA ALA A 460 10.88 -0.26 -23.17
C ALA A 460 11.27 -1.39 -24.13
N THR A 461 11.74 -2.53 -23.64
CA THR A 461 12.09 -3.69 -24.48
C THR A 461 10.84 -4.36 -25.04
N ALA A 462 9.76 -4.49 -24.25
CA ALA A 462 8.50 -5.06 -24.71
C ALA A 462 7.86 -4.22 -25.84
N ALA A 463 8.03 -2.91 -25.79
CA ALA A 463 7.58 -2.00 -26.84
C ALA A 463 8.29 -2.18 -28.19
N ARG A 464 9.53 -2.69 -28.18
CA ARG A 464 10.34 -2.89 -29.40
C ARG A 464 10.02 -4.20 -30.12
N HIS A 465 9.45 -5.17 -29.39
CA HIS A 465 9.01 -6.45 -29.95
C HIS A 465 7.52 -6.65 -29.66
N PRO A 466 6.61 -5.98 -30.40
CA PRO A 466 5.21 -6.35 -30.36
C PRO A 466 5.10 -7.81 -30.79
N SER A 467 4.69 -8.68 -29.87
CA SER A 467 4.45 -10.09 -30.14
C SER A 467 3.52 -10.18 -31.36
N GLN A 468 4.06 -10.66 -32.49
CA GLN A 468 3.27 -10.92 -33.68
C GLN A 468 2.13 -11.87 -33.28
N PRO A 469 0.89 -11.61 -33.70
CA PRO A 469 -0.18 -12.57 -33.49
C PRO A 469 0.28 -13.90 -34.08
N LYS A 470 0.28 -14.97 -33.28
CA LYS A 470 0.40 -16.33 -33.83
C LYS A 470 -0.72 -16.44 -34.87
N ALA A 471 -0.34 -16.46 -36.14
CA ALA A 471 -1.25 -16.81 -37.21
C ALA A 471 -1.89 -18.13 -36.78
N ARG A 472 -3.22 -18.11 -36.61
CA ARG A 472 -3.99 -19.35 -36.45
C ARG A 472 -3.67 -20.17 -37.71
N SER A 473 -2.91 -21.23 -37.55
CA SER A 473 -2.81 -22.27 -38.57
C SER A 473 -4.21 -22.82 -38.73
N ALA A 474 -4.86 -22.46 -39.84
CA ALA A 474 -5.98 -23.21 -40.35
C ALA A 474 -5.46 -24.60 -40.73
N SER A 475 -6.00 -25.62 -40.09
CA SER A 475 -6.06 -27.00 -40.59
C SER A 475 -7.39 -27.57 -40.14
#